data_AF-A0A922VQ69-F1
#
_entry.id   AF-A0A922VQ69-F1
#
_cell.length_a   1.000
_cell.length_b   1.000
_cell.length_c   1.000
_cell.angle_alpha   90.00
_cell.angle_beta   90.00
_cell.angle_gamma   90.00
#
_symmetry.space_group_name_H-M   'P 1'
#
loop_
_entity.id
_entity.type
_entity.pdbx_description
1 polymer ?
#
loop_
_entity_poly.entity_id
_entity_poly.type
_entity_poly.pdbx_seq_one_letter_code
_entity_poly.pdbx_strand_id
1 'polypeptide(L)' 'MAEIINLRSAKKQAARKAARIQADANAARFGQTKAERALSAARAEKAKQDLDGHKRETD' A
#
# COMPACT_ATOMS: atom_id res chain seq x y z
N MET A 1 19.77 -10.29 -33.70
CA MET A 1 20.94 -10.39 -32.78
C MET A 1 20.42 -10.47 -31.37
N ALA A 2 20.86 -11.45 -30.58
CA ALA A 2 20.51 -11.52 -29.16
C ALA A 2 21.46 -10.62 -28.37
N GLU A 3 20.90 -9.80 -27.47
CA GLU A 3 21.69 -8.99 -26.56
C GLU A 3 22.24 -9.88 -25.46
N ILE A 4 23.57 -10.01 -25.38
CA ILE A 4 24.23 -10.85 -24.38
C ILE A 4 24.28 -10.05 -23.07
N ILE A 5 23.35 -10.34 -22.16
CA ILE A 5 23.29 -9.69 -20.85
C ILE A 5 23.90 -10.56 -19.75
N ASN A 6 24.50 -9.91 -18.76
CA ASN A 6 24.97 -10.59 -17.56
C ASN A 6 23.79 -10.86 -16.61
N LEU A 7 23.35 -12.11 -16.55
CA LEU A 7 22.22 -12.54 -15.71
C LEU A 7 22.42 -12.28 -14.21
N ARG A 8 23.67 -12.33 -13.71
CA ARG A 8 23.96 -12.04 -12.29
C ARG A 8 23.67 -10.57 -11.98
N SER A 9 24.11 -9.67 -12.84
CA SER A 9 23.85 -8.23 -12.71
C SER A 9 22.36 -7.92 -12.81
N ALA A 10 21.66 -8.54 -13.76
CA ALA A 10 20.21 -8.38 -13.93
C ALA A 10 19.43 -8.84 -12.68
N LYS A 11 19.75 -10.02 -12.13
CA LYS A 11 19.13 -10.53 -10.89
C LYS A 11 19.38 -9.61 -9.70
N LYS A 12 20.60 -9.09 -9.55
CA LYS A 12 20.94 -8.15 -8.47
C LYS A 12 20.16 -6.84 -8.60
N GLN A 13 19.99 -6.33 -9.81
CA GLN A 13 19.18 -5.14 -10.06
C GLN A 13 17.70 -5.41 -9.76
N ALA A 14 17.16 -6.55 -10.17
CA ALA A 14 15.78 -6.93 -9.87
C ALA A 14 15.54 -7.02 -8.35
N ALA A 15 16.43 -7.67 -7.60
CA ALA A 15 16.35 -7.74 -6.14
C ALA A 15 16.39 -6.35 -5.47
N ARG A 16 17.27 -5.46 -5.93
CA ARG A 16 17.35 -4.07 -5.45
C ARG A 16 16.08 -3.28 -5.75
N LYS A 17 15.47 -3.46 -6.94
CA LYS A 17 14.20 -2.82 -7.31
C LYS A 17 13.07 -3.30 -6.42
N ALA A 18 12.96 -4.61 -6.20
CA ALA A 18 11.95 -5.18 -5.30
C ALA A 18 12.07 -4.63 -3.87
N ALA A 19 13.29 -4.56 -3.34
CA ALA A 19 13.54 -3.99 -2.02
C ALA A 19 13.15 -2.52 -1.91
N ARG A 20 13.40 -1.70 -2.96
CA ARG A 20 12.97 -0.29 -2.99
C ARG A 20 11.45 -0.14 -2.97
N ILE A 21 10.73 -0.91 -3.79
CA ILE A 21 9.26 -0.87 -3.83
C ILE A 21 8.68 -1.20 -2.45
N GLN A 22 9.22 -2.22 -1.78
CA GLN A 22 8.80 -2.56 -0.42
C GLN A 22 9.14 -1.45 0.60
N ALA A 23 10.32 -0.85 0.49
CA ALA A 23 10.71 0.26 1.35
C ALA A 23 9.79 1.49 1.17
N ASP A 24 9.43 1.83 -0.08
CA ASP A 24 8.52 2.94 -0.38
C ASP A 24 7.12 2.68 0.18
N ALA A 25 6.60 1.45 0.01
CA ALA A 25 5.32 1.03 0.58
C ALA A 25 5.33 1.12 2.11
N ASN A 26 6.42 0.69 2.74
CA ASN A 26 6.60 0.79 4.19
C ASN A 26 6.74 2.24 4.65
N ALA A 27 7.50 3.08 3.94
CA ALA A 27 7.62 4.50 4.25
C ALA A 27 6.25 5.21 4.19
N ALA A 28 5.43 4.90 3.18
CA ALA A 28 4.08 5.42 3.09
C ALA A 28 3.15 4.91 4.20
N ARG A 29 3.35 3.67 4.68
CA ARG A 29 2.51 3.06 5.72
C ARG A 29 2.92 3.48 7.13
N PHE A 30 4.21 3.57 7.40
CA PHE A 30 4.80 3.81 8.72
C PHE A 30 5.25 5.26 8.92
N GLY A 31 5.45 6.03 7.84
CA GLY A 31 5.74 7.46 7.89
C GLY A 31 4.52 8.34 8.17
N GLN A 32 3.31 7.76 8.16
CA GLN A 32 2.10 8.48 8.54
C GLN A 32 2.14 8.89 10.01
N THR A 33 1.91 10.17 10.25
CA THR A 33 1.80 10.73 11.58
C THR A 33 0.60 10.12 12.33
N LYS A 34 0.62 10.17 13.67
CA LYS A 34 -0.52 9.70 14.48
C LYS A 34 -1.82 10.41 14.10
N ALA A 35 -1.74 11.70 13.75
CA ALA A 35 -2.88 12.52 13.34
C ALA A 35 -3.50 12.04 12.03
N GLU A 36 -2.68 11.73 11.01
CA GLU A 36 -3.16 11.22 9.71
C GLU A 36 -3.80 9.84 9.84
N ARG A 37 -3.21 8.95 10.65
CA ARG A 37 -3.80 7.63 10.94
C ARG A 37 -5.15 7.77 11.64
N ALA A 38 -5.26 8.65 12.64
CA ALA A 38 -6.50 8.90 13.36
C ALA A 38 -7.58 9.48 12.45
N LEU A 39 -7.22 10.45 11.59
CA LEU A 39 -8.11 11.03 10.59
C LEU A 39 -8.63 9.98 9.60
N SER A 40 -7.75 9.11 9.10
CA SER A 40 -8.14 8.03 8.19
C SER A 40 -9.07 7.03 8.88
N ALA A 41 -8.80 6.66 10.14
CA ALA A 41 -9.64 5.76 10.91
C ALA A 41 -11.03 6.38 11.18
N ALA A 42 -11.09 7.65 11.59
CA ALA A 42 -12.35 8.36 11.82
C ALA A 42 -13.19 8.48 10.54
N ARG A 43 -12.54 8.71 9.38
CA ARG A 43 -13.23 8.73 8.08
C ARG A 43 -13.77 7.34 7.69
N ALA A 44 -12.99 6.29 7.90
CA ALA A 44 -13.43 4.92 7.63
C ALA A 44 -14.60 4.51 8.53
N GLU A 45 -14.55 4.87 9.81
CA GLU A 45 -15.62 4.60 10.76
C GLU A 45 -16.90 5.37 10.40
N LYS A 46 -16.79 6.65 10.05
CA LYS A 46 -17.93 7.42 9.56
C LYS A 46 -18.54 6.79 8.31
N ALA A 47 -17.73 6.43 7.33
CA ALA A 47 -18.21 5.78 6.11
C ALA A 47 -18.91 4.44 6.42
N LYS A 48 -18.40 3.68 7.38
CA LYS A 48 -19.05 2.43 7.83
C LYS A 48 -20.39 2.71 8.50
N GLN A 49 -20.46 3.69 9.40
CA GLN A 49 -21.70 4.09 10.06
C GLN A 49 -22.74 4.61 9.06
N ASP A 50 -22.31 5.41 8.09
CA ASP A 50 -23.17 5.90 7.01
C ASP A 50 -23.71 4.71 6.19
N LEU A 51 -22.85 3.75 5.82
CA LEU A 51 -23.27 2.54 5.13
C LEU A 51 -24.23 1.68 5.97
N ASP A 52 -23.93 1.48 7.25
CA ASP A 52 -24.77 0.71 8.17
C ASP A 52 -26.13 1.40 8.38
N GLY A 53 -26.17 2.73 8.47
CA GLY A 53 -27.42 3.50 8.53
C GLY A 53 -28.22 3.50 7.23
N HIS A 54 -27.58 3.23 6.09
CA HIS A 54 -28.23 3.03 4.80
C HIS A 54 -28.61 1.58 4.50
N LYS A 55 -28.24 0.62 5.35
CA LYS A 55 -28.72 -0.76 5.22
C LYS A 55 -30.21 -0.79 5.52
N ARG A 56 -31.00 -1.15 4.51
CA ARG A 56 -32.39 -1.56 4.71
C ARG A 56 -32.36 -3.00 5.21
N GLU A 57 -32.96 -3.28 6.36
CA GLU A 57 -33.24 -4.66 6.76
C GLU A 57 -34.10 -5.27 5.66
N THR A 58 -33.47 -6.10 4.84
CA THR A 58 -34.15 -6.90 3.84
C THR A 58 -34.05 -8.32 4.34
N ASP A 59 -34.93 -8.62 5.29
CA ASP A 59 -35.50 -9.94 5.59
C ASP A 59 -36.91 -9.71 6.15
#